data_AF-A0A931JYB5-F1
#
_entry.id   AF-A0A931JYB5-F1
#
_cell.length_a   1.000
_cell.length_b   1.000
_cell.length_c   1.000
_cell.angle_alpha   90.00
_cell.angle_beta   90.00
_cell.angle_gamma   90.00
#
_symmetry.space_group_name_H-M   'P 1'
#
loop_
_entity.id
_entity.type
_entity.pdbx_description
1 polymer ?
#
loop_
_entity_poly.entity_id
_entity_poly.type
_entity_poly.pdbx_seq_one_letter_code
_entity_poly.pdbx_strand_id
1 'polypeptide(L)'
;MLWLIWQMWFLLALALGIGVVIGWRIWGASPDADGRSLTAARDEVERLRRENDDLHRSLAMARRDRDDDVVEPVSVSDAPKAAEPVVEPVLGEEEDDLQAIKGLGPKAAKALKAGGVVRYSQIAAWTDEDIAQWDTDLGSRGRIVRDDWVGQAKTLSVR
;
A
#
# COMPACT_ATOMS: atom_id res chain seq x y z
N MET A 1 -46.49 -38.64 -4.29
CA MET A 1 -45.53 -37.85 -5.09
C MET A 1 -45.20 -36.49 -4.44
N LEU A 2 -46.19 -35.70 -3.99
CA LEU A 2 -45.97 -34.41 -3.32
C LEU A 2 -45.18 -34.48 -1.99
N TRP A 3 -45.31 -35.57 -1.22
CA TRP A 3 -44.60 -35.76 0.05
C TRP A 3 -43.07 -35.81 -0.11
N LEU A 4 -42.58 -36.47 -1.16
CA LEU A 4 -41.15 -36.60 -1.45
C LEU A 4 -40.52 -35.27 -1.90
N ILE A 5 -41.29 -34.47 -2.65
CA ILE A 5 -40.87 -33.14 -3.12
C ILE A 5 -40.66 -32.21 -1.93
N TRP A 6 -41.58 -32.23 -0.96
CA TRP A 6 -41.49 -31.40 0.23
C TRP A 6 -40.30 -31.80 1.13
N GLN A 7 -40.05 -33.10 1.26
CA GLN A 7 -38.88 -33.63 1.97
C GLN A 7 -37.55 -33.20 1.32
N MET A 8 -37.47 -33.17 -0.01
CA MET A 8 -36.26 -32.71 -0.72
C MET A 8 -35.97 -31.23 -0.44
N TRP A 9 -36.98 -30.37 -0.42
CA TRP A 9 -36.82 -28.95 -0.07
C TRP A 9 -36.36 -28.75 1.37
N PHE A 10 -36.89 -29.55 2.31
CA PHE A 10 -36.45 -29.51 3.70
C PHE A 10 -34.97 -29.90 3.85
N LEU A 11 -34.54 -30.95 3.17
CA LEU A 11 -33.13 -31.38 3.19
C LEU A 11 -32.20 -30.34 2.56
N LEU A 12 -32.62 -29.67 1.48
CA LEU A 12 -31.85 -28.59 0.86
C LEU A 12 -31.73 -27.37 1.78
N ALA A 13 -32.81 -26.96 2.44
CA ALA A 13 -32.79 -25.86 3.39
C ALA A 13 -31.88 -26.15 4.59
N LEU A 14 -31.93 -27.38 5.10
CA LEU A 14 -31.07 -27.83 6.20
C LEU A 14 -29.59 -27.81 5.79
N ALA A 15 -29.24 -28.33 4.61
CA ALA A 15 -27.87 -28.33 4.10
C ALA A 15 -27.34 -26.90 3.89
N LEU A 16 -28.18 -25.98 3.38
CA LEU A 16 -27.83 -24.58 3.20
C LEU A 16 -27.58 -23.89 4.55
N GLY A 17 -28.46 -24.10 5.54
CA GLY A 17 -28.29 -23.55 6.89
C GLY A 17 -27.01 -24.05 7.57
N ILE A 18 -26.73 -25.36 7.46
CA ILE A 18 -25.48 -25.94 7.97
C ILE A 18 -24.26 -25.34 7.26
N GLY A 19 -24.32 -25.17 5.93
CA GLY A 19 -23.26 -24.52 5.17
C GLY A 19 -22.97 -23.08 5.61
N VAL A 20 -24.02 -22.30 5.90
CA VAL A 20 -23.86 -20.93 6.43
C VAL A 20 -23.24 -20.96 7.83
N VAL A 21 -23.68 -21.85 8.71
CA VAL A 21 -23.13 -21.96 10.08
C VAL A 21 -21.68 -22.42 10.05
N ILE A 22 -21.33 -23.38 9.20
CA ILE A 22 -19.95 -23.86 9.02
C ILE A 22 -19.08 -22.77 8.39
N GLY A 23 -19.56 -22.10 7.34
CA GLY A 23 -18.86 -20.97 6.72
C GLY A 23 -18.63 -19.83 7.71
N TRP A 24 -19.62 -19.52 8.53
CA TRP A 24 -19.51 -18.54 9.61
C TRP A 24 -18.60 -19.02 10.74
N ARG A 25 -18.50 -20.33 11.01
CA ARG A 25 -17.55 -20.88 11.98
C ARG A 25 -16.10 -20.88 11.49
N ILE A 26 -15.87 -21.06 10.19
CA ILE A 26 -14.54 -21.08 9.59
C ILE A 26 -14.03 -19.65 9.37
N TRP A 27 -14.91 -18.69 9.07
CA TRP A 27 -14.50 -17.34 8.67
C TRP A 27 -15.07 -16.20 9.53
N GLY A 28 -16.16 -16.42 10.26
CA GLY A 28 -16.90 -15.40 11.01
C GLY A 28 -16.44 -15.16 12.44
N ALA A 29 -15.40 -15.86 12.90
CA ALA A 29 -14.77 -15.65 14.20
C ALA A 29 -13.33 -15.18 14.01
N SER A 30 -13.14 -13.99 13.40
CA SER A 30 -11.87 -13.26 13.60
C SER A 30 -11.97 -12.59 14.97
N PRO A 31 -11.17 -13.00 15.98
CA PRO A 31 -11.28 -12.50 17.35
C PRO A 31 -10.84 -11.03 17.54
N ASP A 32 -10.42 -10.35 16.47
CA ASP A 32 -9.67 -9.10 16.59
C ASP A 32 -10.53 -7.83 16.37
N ALA A 33 -11.82 -8.00 16.12
CA ALA A 33 -12.80 -6.91 16.05
C ALA A 33 -13.21 -6.40 17.46
N ASP A 34 -12.30 -6.44 18.42
CA ASP A 34 -12.47 -5.78 19.70
C ASP A 34 -12.34 -4.27 19.48
N GLY A 35 -13.36 -3.47 19.82
CA GLY A 35 -13.29 -2.00 19.73
C GLY A 35 -12.10 -1.38 20.49
N ARG A 36 -11.43 -2.15 21.36
CA ARG A 36 -10.16 -1.80 22.01
C ARG A 36 -8.95 -1.80 21.06
N SER A 37 -8.85 -2.72 20.11
CA SER A 37 -7.75 -2.73 19.12
C SER A 37 -7.87 -1.54 18.16
N LEU A 38 -9.09 -1.20 17.77
CA LEU A 38 -9.38 -0.05 16.90
C LEU A 38 -9.09 1.30 17.58
N THR A 39 -9.35 1.40 18.89
CA THR A 39 -9.02 2.60 19.67
C THR A 39 -7.52 2.71 19.90
N ALA A 40 -6.83 1.61 20.26
CA ALA A 40 -5.38 1.59 20.35
C ALA A 40 -4.69 1.93 19.01
N ALA A 41 -5.19 1.40 17.89
CA ALA A 41 -4.67 1.72 16.56
C ALA A 41 -4.87 3.21 16.21
N ARG A 42 -6.03 3.79 16.57
CA ARG A 42 -6.28 5.23 16.38
C ARG A 42 -5.34 6.09 17.21
N ASP A 43 -5.14 5.74 18.47
CA ASP A 43 -4.23 6.46 19.37
C ASP A 43 -2.79 6.42 18.87
N GLU A 44 -2.36 5.28 18.30
CA GLU A 44 -1.02 5.13 17.70
C GLU A 44 -0.86 5.98 16.44
N VAL A 45 -1.89 6.08 15.58
CA VAL A 45 -1.86 6.98 14.42
C VAL A 45 -1.74 8.44 14.87
N GLU A 46 -2.46 8.84 15.92
CA GLU A 46 -2.35 10.19 16.48
C GLU A 46 -0.97 10.46 17.07
N ARG A 47 -0.36 9.46 17.72
CA ARG A 47 1.01 9.55 18.23
C ARG A 47 2.04 9.75 17.11
N LEU A 48 1.99 8.91 16.07
CA LEU A 48 2.92 9.00 14.94
C LEU A 48 2.82 10.33 14.21
N ARG A 49 1.61 10.89 14.07
CA ARG A 49 1.42 12.23 13.48
C ARG A 49 2.11 13.32 14.31
N ARG A 50 1.98 13.28 15.64
CA ARG A 50 2.66 14.25 16.53
C ARG A 50 4.17 14.14 16.41
N GLU A 51 4.70 12.92 16.39
CA GLU A 51 6.14 12.68 16.25
C GLU A 51 6.67 13.18 14.91
N ASN A 52 5.91 12.98 13.83
CA ASN A 52 6.26 13.49 12.51
C ASN A 52 6.28 15.05 12.48
N ASP A 53 5.26 15.70 13.06
CA ASP A 53 5.21 17.16 13.18
C ASP A 53 6.39 17.73 13.99
N ASP A 54 6.80 17.03 15.05
CA ASP A 54 7.93 17.41 15.90
C ASP A 54 9.27 17.22 15.17
N LEU A 55 9.43 16.14 14.40
CA LEU A 55 10.58 15.93 13.52
C LEU A 55 10.66 16.99 12.42
N HIS A 56 9.54 17.34 11.80
CA HIS A 56 9.51 18.44 10.83
C HIS A 56 9.94 19.77 11.46
N ARG A 57 9.50 20.04 12.69
CA ARG A 57 9.90 21.24 13.43
C ARG A 57 11.38 21.23 13.79
N SER A 58 11.92 20.09 14.24
CA SER A 58 13.34 19.96 14.59
C SER A 58 14.25 20.08 13.36
N LEU A 59 13.85 19.49 12.22
CA LEU A 59 14.55 19.65 10.95
C LEU A 59 14.52 21.12 10.47
N ALA A 60 13.39 21.82 10.63
CA ALA A 60 13.28 23.23 10.30
C ALA A 60 14.18 24.11 11.18
N MET A 61 14.27 23.83 12.49
CA MET A 61 15.20 24.50 13.40
C MET A 61 16.65 24.22 13.03
N ALA A 62 17.02 22.96 12.80
CA ALA A 62 18.38 22.58 12.42
C ALA A 62 18.79 23.15 11.04
N ARG A 63 17.84 23.33 10.13
CA ARG A 63 18.08 24.03 8.86
C ARG A 63 18.33 25.52 9.08
N ARG A 64 17.54 26.15 9.95
CA ARG A 64 17.71 27.56 10.33
C ARG A 64 19.07 27.81 10.97
N ASP A 65 19.48 26.97 11.92
CA ASP A 65 20.80 27.07 12.57
C ASP A 65 21.94 26.88 11.56
N ARG A 66 21.75 25.99 10.57
CA ARG A 66 22.70 25.83 9.45
C ARG A 66 22.75 27.05 8.55
N ASP A 67 21.61 27.69 8.30
CA ASP A 67 21.53 28.89 7.45
C ASP A 67 22.09 30.13 8.16
N ASP A 68 22.02 30.21 9.50
CA ASP A 68 22.58 31.31 10.31
C ASP A 68 24.13 31.25 10.45
N ASP A 69 24.76 30.07 10.27
CA ASP A 69 26.22 29.88 10.28
C ASP A 69 26.91 30.07 8.91
N VAL A 70 26.17 30.38 7.84
CA VAL A 70 26.70 30.53 6.47
C VAL A 70 26.74 32.00 6.05
N VAL A 71 27.95 32.58 6.03
CA VAL A 71 28.24 33.85 5.35
C VAL A 71 28.36 33.63 3.84
N GLU A 72 27.43 34.25 3.10
CA GLU A 72 27.29 34.42 1.64
C GLU A 72 26.98 33.20 0.72
N PRO A 73 26.18 33.44 -0.34
CA PRO A 73 25.13 32.53 -0.75
C PRO A 73 25.47 31.74 -2.03
N VAL A 74 25.19 30.44 -2.01
CA VAL A 74 24.98 29.70 -3.25
C VAL A 74 23.50 29.85 -3.63
N SER A 75 23.22 30.83 -4.48
CA SER A 75 21.93 31.03 -5.12
C SER A 75 21.46 29.76 -5.82
N VAL A 76 20.36 29.19 -5.35
CA VAL A 76 19.42 28.45 -6.20
C VAL A 76 18.10 29.20 -6.11
N SER A 77 17.93 30.13 -7.05
CA SER A 77 16.69 30.89 -7.23
C SER A 77 15.60 29.97 -7.77
N ASP A 78 14.45 30.07 -7.11
CA ASP A 78 13.10 29.98 -7.67
C ASP A 78 12.59 28.65 -8.25
N ALA A 79 11.66 28.07 -7.48
CA ALA A 79 10.53 27.38 -8.07
C ALA A 79 9.67 28.38 -8.87
N PRO A 80 9.15 27.97 -10.04
CA PRO A 80 7.73 28.23 -10.27
C PRO A 80 6.98 27.05 -10.92
N LYS A 81 5.88 26.72 -10.25
CA LYS A 81 4.56 26.32 -10.77
C LYS A 81 4.40 26.21 -12.31
N ALA A 82 3.92 25.04 -12.73
CA ALA A 82 3.16 24.74 -13.96
C ALA A 82 3.85 24.94 -15.33
N ALA A 83 4.38 23.84 -15.88
CA ALA A 83 4.23 23.42 -17.29
C ALA A 83 4.99 22.09 -17.49
N GLU A 84 4.43 21.16 -18.25
CA GLU A 84 5.17 20.00 -18.80
C GLU A 84 6.43 20.45 -19.55
N PRO A 85 7.55 19.70 -19.44
CA PRO A 85 8.20 19.23 -20.66
C PRO A 85 8.82 17.81 -20.51
N VAL A 86 8.22 16.84 -21.20
CA VAL A 86 8.82 16.11 -22.33
C VAL A 86 10.36 15.97 -22.36
N VAL A 87 10.80 14.74 -22.07
CA VAL A 87 12.03 13.98 -22.46
C VAL A 87 13.43 14.56 -22.20
N GLU A 88 14.31 13.78 -21.58
CA GLU A 88 15.15 12.80 -22.30
C GLU A 88 15.81 11.79 -21.33
N PRO A 89 16.13 10.57 -21.81
CA PRO A 89 16.25 9.37 -21.01
C PRO A 89 17.61 9.34 -20.30
N VAL A 90 17.60 9.09 -18.99
CA VAL A 90 18.80 8.61 -18.33
C VAL A 90 19.03 7.19 -18.84
N LEU A 91 19.85 7.10 -19.88
CA LEU A 91 20.38 5.89 -20.47
C LEU A 91 20.98 5.00 -19.38
N GLY A 92 20.42 3.80 -19.22
CA GLY A 92 21.21 2.63 -18.87
C GLY A 92 21.03 2.01 -17.49
N GLU A 93 19.89 2.15 -16.83
CA GLU A 93 19.53 1.24 -15.73
C GLU A 93 18.33 0.40 -16.15
N GLU A 94 18.52 -0.91 -16.23
CA GLU A 94 17.50 -1.88 -16.65
C GLU A 94 16.18 -1.63 -15.90
N GLU A 95 15.20 -1.05 -16.60
CA GLU A 95 13.84 -0.96 -16.08
C GLU A 95 13.26 -2.37 -16.04
N ASP A 96 12.84 -2.80 -14.86
CA ASP A 96 12.20 -4.09 -14.71
C ASP A 96 10.77 -4.06 -15.27
N ASP A 97 10.33 -5.20 -15.81
CA ASP A 97 8.94 -5.36 -16.20
C ASP A 97 8.06 -5.61 -14.96
N LEU A 98 7.68 -4.53 -14.29
CA LEU A 98 6.83 -4.61 -13.10
C LEU A 98 5.55 -5.45 -13.34
N GLN A 99 5.04 -5.54 -14.58
CA GLN A 99 3.87 -6.35 -14.92
C GLN A 99 4.07 -7.87 -14.73
N ALA A 100 5.31 -8.32 -14.55
CA ALA A 100 5.62 -9.69 -14.17
C ALA A 100 5.10 -10.04 -12.76
N ILE A 101 4.87 -9.05 -11.89
CA ILE A 101 4.24 -9.25 -10.58
C ILE A 101 2.75 -9.55 -10.76
N LYS A 102 2.32 -10.74 -10.34
CA LYS A 102 0.94 -11.18 -10.45
C LYS A 102 0.03 -10.29 -9.58
N GLY A 103 -0.98 -9.71 -10.22
CA GLY A 103 -1.89 -8.75 -9.58
C GLY A 103 -1.52 -7.28 -9.85
N LEU A 104 -0.30 -7.02 -10.34
CA LEU A 104 0.10 -5.70 -10.82
C LEU A 104 -0.45 -5.46 -12.23
N GLY A 105 -1.59 -4.76 -12.32
CA GLY A 105 -2.16 -4.39 -13.62
C GLY A 105 -1.35 -3.29 -14.34
N PRO A 106 -1.49 -3.15 -15.68
CA PRO A 106 -0.76 -2.16 -16.47
C PRO A 106 -0.97 -0.71 -16.00
N LYS A 107 -2.15 -0.41 -15.42
CA LYS A 107 -2.43 0.89 -14.81
C LYS A 107 -1.60 1.14 -13.55
N ALA A 108 -1.46 0.13 -12.69
CA ALA A 108 -0.66 0.23 -11.48
C ALA A 108 0.83 0.32 -11.82
N ALA A 109 1.31 -0.51 -12.75
CA ALA A 109 2.67 -0.43 -13.27
C ALA A 109 3.00 0.97 -13.83
N LYS A 110 2.09 1.56 -14.62
CA LYS A 110 2.29 2.91 -15.17
C LYS A 110 2.32 3.99 -14.08
N ALA A 111 1.46 3.89 -13.08
CA ALA A 111 1.45 4.82 -11.95
C ALA A 111 2.70 4.70 -11.07
N LEU A 112 3.18 3.47 -10.84
CA LEU A 112 4.45 3.21 -10.16
C LEU A 112 5.64 3.79 -10.92
N LYS A 113 5.70 3.56 -12.24
CA LYS A 113 6.73 4.17 -13.11
C LYS A 113 6.66 5.70 -13.08
N ALA A 114 5.46 6.27 -13.12
CA ALA A 114 5.27 7.72 -13.01
C ALA A 114 5.71 8.27 -11.64
N GLY A 115 5.64 7.44 -10.60
CA GLY A 115 6.13 7.73 -9.26
C GLY A 115 7.61 7.39 -9.01
N GLY A 116 8.37 6.99 -10.05
CA GLY A 116 9.79 6.69 -9.95
C GLY A 116 10.13 5.26 -9.48
N VAL A 117 9.13 4.40 -9.33
CA VAL A 117 9.33 2.97 -9.06
C VAL A 117 9.40 2.24 -10.39
N VAL A 118 10.61 1.82 -10.77
CA VAL A 118 10.92 1.19 -12.06
C VAL A 118 11.63 -0.16 -11.91
N ARG A 119 12.03 -0.56 -10.69
CA ARG A 119 12.73 -1.83 -10.40
C ARG A 119 12.02 -2.68 -9.36
N TYR A 120 12.18 -4.01 -9.45
CA TYR A 120 11.69 -4.95 -8.45
C TYR A 120 12.37 -4.75 -7.09
N SER A 121 13.64 -4.37 -7.07
CA SER A 121 14.38 -4.10 -5.83
C SER A 121 13.78 -2.97 -5.00
N GLN A 122 13.18 -1.96 -5.65
CA GLN A 122 12.49 -0.87 -4.97
C GLN A 122 11.20 -1.37 -4.31
N ILE A 123 10.43 -2.20 -5.02
CA ILE A 123 9.20 -2.82 -4.50
C ILE A 123 9.52 -3.82 -3.38
N ALA A 124 10.60 -4.58 -3.53
CA ALA A 124 11.08 -5.55 -2.54
C ALA A 124 11.52 -4.89 -1.22
N ALA A 125 11.93 -3.63 -1.28
CA ALA A 125 12.36 -2.84 -0.13
C ALA A 125 11.21 -2.05 0.54
N TRP A 126 9.98 -2.13 0.02
CA TRP A 126 8.83 -1.45 0.63
C TRP A 126 8.59 -1.94 2.06
N THR A 127 8.38 -0.96 2.92
CA THR A 127 7.89 -1.14 4.28
C THR A 127 6.36 -1.25 4.29
N ASP A 128 5.78 -1.64 5.42
CA ASP A 128 4.32 -1.72 5.56
C ASP A 128 3.66 -0.34 5.36
N GLU A 129 4.36 0.74 5.74
CA GLU A 129 3.97 2.12 5.48
C GLU A 129 3.97 2.46 3.98
N ASP A 130 5.03 2.10 3.26
CA ASP A 130 5.12 2.31 1.81
C ASP A 130 3.99 1.55 1.09
N ILE A 131 3.74 0.31 1.50
CA ILE A 131 2.66 -0.52 0.95
C ILE A 131 1.31 0.16 1.16
N ALA A 132 1.03 0.70 2.36
CA ALA A 132 -0.23 1.37 2.65
C ALA A 132 -0.40 2.68 1.86
N GLN A 133 0.69 3.43 1.68
CA GLN A 133 0.70 4.65 0.87
C GLN A 133 0.42 4.32 -0.60
N TRP A 134 1.20 3.41 -1.18
CA TRP A 134 0.98 2.97 -2.56
C TRP A 134 -0.37 2.30 -2.76
N ASP A 135 -0.92 1.61 -1.76
CA ASP A 135 -2.24 1.00 -1.88
C ASP A 135 -3.36 2.03 -1.99
N THR A 136 -3.21 3.13 -1.26
CA THR A 136 -4.10 4.29 -1.30
C THR A 136 -3.95 5.04 -2.63
N ASP A 137 -2.72 5.34 -3.04
CA ASP A 137 -2.41 6.11 -4.24
C ASP A 137 -2.82 5.38 -5.53
N LEU A 138 -2.64 4.05 -5.56
CA LEU A 138 -3.02 3.21 -6.70
C LEU A 138 -4.50 2.78 -6.66
N GLY A 139 -5.19 2.99 -5.54
CA GLY A 139 -6.53 2.43 -5.31
C GLY A 139 -6.55 0.91 -5.47
N SER A 140 -5.46 0.26 -5.07
CA SER A 140 -5.30 -1.19 -5.20
C SER A 140 -6.15 -1.98 -4.22
N ARG A 141 -6.81 -1.34 -3.24
CA ARG A 141 -7.81 -1.96 -2.34
C ARG A 141 -7.25 -3.20 -1.64
N GLY A 142 -6.04 -3.09 -1.10
CA GLY A 142 -5.30 -4.14 -0.42
C GLY A 142 -4.67 -5.18 -1.35
N ARG A 143 -4.68 -4.99 -2.67
CA ARG A 143 -4.09 -5.97 -3.61
C ARG A 143 -2.58 -6.12 -3.44
N ILE A 144 -1.87 -5.07 -3.01
CA ILE A 144 -0.42 -5.12 -2.82
C ILE A 144 -0.03 -6.18 -1.78
N VAL A 145 -0.77 -6.23 -0.66
CA VAL A 145 -0.57 -7.23 0.42
C VAL A 145 -1.20 -8.57 0.04
N ARG A 146 -2.45 -8.56 -0.43
CA ARG A 146 -3.20 -9.81 -0.72
C ARG A 146 -2.54 -10.65 -1.79
N ASP A 147 -2.01 -10.00 -2.83
CA ASP A 147 -1.35 -10.67 -3.93
C ASP A 147 0.18 -10.73 -3.69
N ASP A 148 0.69 -10.35 -2.52
CA ASP A 148 2.09 -10.41 -2.11
C ASP A 148 3.07 -9.82 -3.14
N TRP A 149 2.87 -8.56 -3.52
CA TRP A 149 3.71 -7.90 -4.53
C TRP A 149 5.17 -7.79 -4.08
N VAL A 150 5.40 -7.55 -2.78
CA VAL A 150 6.74 -7.42 -2.20
C VAL A 150 7.48 -8.75 -2.20
N GLY A 151 6.83 -9.87 -1.82
CA GLY A 151 7.43 -11.20 -1.88
C GLY A 151 7.73 -11.67 -3.31
N GLN A 152 6.83 -11.35 -4.25
CA GLN A 152 7.08 -11.59 -5.67
C GLN A 152 8.24 -10.76 -6.21
N ALA A 153 8.29 -9.46 -5.89
CA ALA A 153 9.37 -8.57 -6.30
C ALA A 153 10.72 -9.04 -5.75
N LYS A 154 10.80 -9.51 -4.50
CA LYS A 154 12.02 -10.12 -3.93
C LYS A 154 12.49 -11.29 -4.79
N THR A 155 11.58 -12.19 -5.17
CA THR A 155 11.88 -13.35 -6.00
C THR A 155 12.39 -12.95 -7.39
N LEU A 156 11.80 -11.91 -7.99
CA LEU A 156 12.17 -11.41 -9.31
C LEU A 156 13.46 -10.59 -9.30
N SER A 157 13.78 -9.93 -8.19
CA SER A 157 14.99 -9.09 -8.04
C SER A 157 16.30 -9.87 -7.86
N VAL A 158 16.21 -11.17 -7.53
CA VAL A 158 17.38 -12.04 -7.28
C VAL A 158 17.93 -12.64 -8.58
N ARG A 159 17.25 -12.45 -9.70
CA ARG A 159 17.60 -13.04 -11.00
C ARG A 159 18.52 -12.13 -11.81
#